data_AF-A0A2A2ADQ3-F1
#
_entry.id   AF-A0A2A2ADQ3-F1
#
_cell.length_a   1.000
_cell.length_b   1.000
_cell.length_c   1.000
_cell.angle_alpha   90.00
_cell.angle_beta   90.00
_cell.angle_gamma   90.00
#
_symmetry.space_group_name_H-M   'P 1'
#
loop_
_entity.id
_entity.type
_entity.pdbx_description
1 polymer ?
#
loop_
_entity_poly.entity_id
_entity_poly.type
_entity_poly.pdbx_seq_one_letter_code
_entity_poly.pdbx_strand_id
1 'polypeptide(L)'
;MKHTISRLFVAALASSALATEQAPACKDEAVAQARKLLAFHSDGDDRAEVDASSVKALPARANPANRKQRFEVLEVMGFVYKGEYRMRLSYYTQGGQCLLMGQEILHLAQL
;
A
#
# COMPACT_ATOMS: atom_id res chain seq x y z
N MET A 1 -42.65 -32.68 44.44
CA MET A 1 -41.52 -33.16 43.63
C MET A 1 -41.32 -32.14 42.50
N LYS A 2 -40.24 -31.34 42.53
CA LYS A 2 -40.02 -30.22 41.61
C LYS A 2 -38.90 -30.62 40.64
N HIS A 3 -39.22 -30.75 39.36
CA HIS A 3 -38.27 -31.10 38.30
C HIS A 3 -37.40 -29.89 37.96
N THR A 4 -36.08 -30.03 38.14
CA THR A 4 -35.09 -29.02 37.79
C THR A 4 -34.64 -29.25 36.35
N ILE A 5 -35.01 -28.33 35.45
CA ILE A 5 -34.63 -28.36 34.03
C ILE A 5 -33.25 -27.68 33.92
N SER A 6 -32.22 -28.46 33.57
CA SER A 6 -30.86 -28.00 33.32
C SER A 6 -30.77 -27.36 31.93
N ARG A 7 -30.43 -26.07 31.85
CA ARG A 7 -30.19 -25.34 30.60
C ARG A 7 -28.71 -25.45 30.24
N LEU A 8 -28.40 -26.18 29.15
CA LEU A 8 -27.06 -26.22 28.57
C LEU A 8 -26.84 -24.94 27.74
N PHE A 9 -25.98 -24.04 28.24
CA PHE A 9 -25.51 -22.86 27.50
C PHE A 9 -24.29 -23.28 26.67
N VAL A 10 -24.42 -23.30 25.33
CA VAL A 10 -23.30 -23.53 24.42
C VAL A 10 -22.62 -22.18 24.14
N ALA A 11 -21.41 -22.01 24.66
CA ALA A 11 -20.59 -20.82 24.41
C ALA A 11 -19.86 -20.97 23.06
N ALA A 12 -20.25 -20.16 22.07
CA ALA A 12 -19.55 -20.05 20.79
C ALA A 12 -18.26 -19.23 20.97
N LEU A 13 -17.12 -19.92 20.92
CA LEU A 13 -15.79 -19.31 20.87
C LEU A 13 -15.56 -18.67 19.50
N ALA A 14 -15.81 -17.37 19.39
CA ALA A 14 -15.42 -16.57 18.23
C ALA A 14 -13.89 -16.44 18.20
N SER A 15 -13.22 -17.24 17.37
CA SER A 15 -11.79 -17.10 17.11
C SER A 15 -11.57 -15.93 16.15
N SER A 16 -11.25 -14.76 16.67
CA SER A 16 -10.77 -13.63 15.87
C SER A 16 -9.35 -13.95 15.41
N ALA A 17 -9.19 -14.41 14.18
CA ALA A 17 -7.87 -14.51 13.56
C ALA A 17 -7.30 -13.09 13.40
N LEU A 18 -6.30 -12.76 14.22
CA LEU A 18 -5.49 -11.57 14.05
C LEU A 18 -4.72 -11.71 12.73
N ALA A 19 -5.24 -11.11 11.66
CA ALA A 19 -4.48 -10.93 10.44
C ALA A 19 -3.34 -9.96 10.74
N THR A 20 -2.13 -10.47 10.91
CA THR A 20 -0.92 -9.65 10.92
C THR A 20 -0.79 -9.06 9.52
N GLU A 21 -1.01 -7.76 9.38
CA GLU A 21 -0.79 -7.04 8.13
C GLU A 21 0.70 -7.13 7.79
N GLN A 22 1.06 -8.08 6.92
CA GLN A 22 2.45 -8.22 6.46
C GLN A 22 2.82 -6.96 5.69
N ALA A 23 3.99 -6.41 6.00
CA ALA A 23 4.52 -5.27 5.27
C ALA A 23 4.56 -5.60 3.76
N PRO A 24 4.21 -4.63 2.89
CA PRO A 24 4.21 -4.86 1.44
C PRO A 24 5.60 -5.26 0.95
N ALA A 25 5.67 -6.20 0.00
CA ALA A 25 6.93 -6.82 -0.41
C ALA A 25 7.90 -5.81 -1.01
N CYS A 26 7.38 -4.82 -1.74
CA CYS A 26 8.17 -3.80 -2.44
C CYS A 26 8.24 -2.47 -1.70
N LYS A 27 8.08 -2.46 -0.38
CA LYS A 27 8.00 -1.21 0.41
C LYS A 27 9.25 -0.35 0.23
N ASP A 28 10.45 -0.92 0.37
CA ASP A 28 11.69 -0.15 0.35
C ASP A 28 11.99 0.35 -1.07
N GLU A 29 11.75 -0.48 -2.09
CA GLU A 29 11.82 -0.07 -3.49
C GLU A 29 10.81 1.04 -3.81
N ALA A 30 9.61 1.01 -3.22
CA ALA A 30 8.61 2.05 -3.41
C ALA A 30 9.10 3.40 -2.89
N VAL A 31 9.66 3.45 -1.68
CA VAL A 31 10.24 4.70 -1.16
C VAL A 31 11.39 5.19 -2.04
N ALA A 32 12.30 4.30 -2.45
CA ALA A 32 13.43 4.67 -3.30
C ALA A 32 12.99 5.23 -4.67
N GLN A 33 11.99 4.61 -5.29
CA GLN A 33 11.45 5.06 -6.58
C GLN A 33 10.59 6.32 -6.44
N ALA A 34 9.87 6.48 -5.34
CA ALA A 34 9.13 7.70 -5.03
C ALA A 34 10.08 8.91 -4.92
N ARG A 35 11.24 8.76 -4.27
CA ARG A 35 12.26 9.84 -4.18
C ARG A 35 12.74 10.27 -5.56
N LYS A 36 13.05 9.30 -6.44
CA LYS A 36 13.46 9.58 -7.82
C LYS A 36 12.36 10.28 -8.62
N LEU A 37 11.12 9.80 -8.50
CA LEU A 37 9.96 10.36 -9.19
C LEU A 37 9.67 11.79 -8.74
N LEU A 38 9.68 12.06 -7.44
CA LEU A 38 9.44 13.39 -6.90
C LEU A 38 10.54 14.37 -7.29
N ALA A 39 11.80 13.96 -7.22
CA ALA A 39 12.93 14.76 -7.66
C ALA A 39 12.82 15.08 -9.17
N PHE A 40 12.46 14.11 -10.00
CA PHE A 40 12.21 14.34 -11.43
C PHE A 40 11.04 15.32 -11.66
N HIS A 41 9.92 15.16 -10.95
CA HIS A 41 8.73 15.99 -11.11
C HIS A 41 8.92 17.45 -10.66
N SER A 42 9.84 17.68 -9.73
CA SER A 42 10.12 18.99 -9.13
C SER A 42 11.40 19.64 -9.65
N ASP A 43 11.96 19.14 -10.76
CA ASP A 43 13.23 19.60 -11.34
C ASP A 43 14.40 19.62 -10.32
N GLY A 44 14.40 18.66 -9.39
CA GLY A 44 15.43 18.50 -8.38
C GLY A 44 15.37 19.52 -7.23
N ASP A 45 14.19 20.09 -6.94
CA ASP A 45 13.99 20.97 -5.78
C ASP A 45 14.52 20.31 -4.50
N ASP A 46 15.40 21.01 -3.79
CA ASP A 46 16.08 20.50 -2.59
C ASP A 46 15.13 20.36 -1.39
N ARG A 47 13.92 20.91 -1.49
CA ARG A 47 12.83 20.76 -0.51
C ARG A 47 11.92 19.57 -0.81
N ALA A 48 12.25 18.75 -1.80
CA ALA A 48 11.49 17.55 -2.14
C ALA A 48 11.75 16.43 -1.11
N GLU A 49 10.69 16.03 -0.41
CA GLU A 49 10.74 15.02 0.65
C GLU A 49 9.73 13.89 0.42
N VAL A 50 10.10 12.67 0.79
CA VAL A 50 9.22 11.49 0.74
C VAL A 50 9.00 10.98 2.15
N ASP A 51 7.74 10.80 2.52
CA ASP A 51 7.37 10.17 3.80
C ASP A 51 7.42 8.65 3.66
N ALA A 52 8.52 8.05 4.11
CA ALA A 52 8.74 6.60 4.09
C ALA A 52 7.77 5.82 5.00
N SER A 53 7.12 6.49 5.95
CA SER A 53 6.12 5.87 6.83
C SER A 53 4.73 5.79 6.17
N SER A 54 4.49 6.59 5.13
CA SER A 54 3.19 6.67 4.43
C SER A 54 2.89 5.51 3.47
N VAL A 55 3.81 4.54 3.31
CA VAL A 55 3.67 3.49 2.30
C VAL A 55 2.42 2.65 2.57
N LYS A 56 1.50 2.67 1.61
CA LYS A 56 0.22 1.98 1.70
C LYS A 56 0.01 1.05 0.52
N ALA A 57 -0.38 -0.20 0.79
CA ALA A 57 -0.82 -1.11 -0.26
C ALA A 57 -2.22 -0.70 -0.77
N LEU A 58 -2.36 -0.67 -2.09
CA LEU A 58 -3.63 -0.47 -2.79
C LEU A 58 -4.07 -1.78 -3.45
N PRO A 59 -5.34 -1.90 -3.88
CA PRO A 59 -5.78 -3.04 -4.67
C PRO A 59 -4.87 -3.26 -5.88
N ALA A 60 -4.40 -4.50 -6.02
CA ALA A 60 -3.53 -4.89 -7.13
C ALA A 60 -4.18 -4.54 -8.47
N ARG A 61 -3.40 -4.14 -9.47
CA ARG A 61 -3.89 -3.82 -10.83
C ARG A 61 -3.58 -4.94 -11.82
N ALA A 62 -4.42 -5.10 -12.84
CA ALA A 62 -4.22 -6.13 -13.85
C ALA A 62 -3.07 -5.68 -14.74
N ASN A 63 -2.17 -6.58 -15.13
CA ASN A 63 -1.30 -6.27 -16.24
C ASN A 63 -2.17 -6.12 -17.51
N PRO A 64 -2.19 -4.94 -18.17
CA PRO A 64 -2.97 -4.74 -19.39
C PRO A 64 -2.56 -5.68 -20.53
N ALA A 65 -1.28 -6.07 -20.60
CA ALA A 65 -0.76 -6.99 -21.61
C ALA A 65 -1.04 -8.46 -21.29
N ASN A 66 -1.24 -8.81 -20.02
CA ASN A 66 -1.50 -10.19 -19.59
C ASN A 66 -2.37 -10.22 -18.33
N ARG A 67 -3.69 -10.38 -18.50
CA ARG A 67 -4.65 -10.31 -17.39
C ARG A 67 -4.49 -11.40 -16.32
N LYS A 68 -3.69 -12.45 -16.58
CA LYS A 68 -3.32 -13.47 -15.58
C LYS A 68 -2.29 -12.96 -14.58
N GLN A 69 -1.54 -11.92 -14.93
CA GLN A 69 -0.58 -11.26 -14.05
C GLN A 69 -1.23 -10.08 -13.33
N ARG A 70 -0.79 -9.86 -12.09
CA ARG A 70 -1.18 -8.72 -11.26
C ARG A 70 0.06 -7.90 -10.93
N PHE A 71 -0.13 -6.60 -10.82
CA PHE A 71 0.85 -5.72 -10.22
C PHE A 71 0.43 -5.39 -8.79
N GLU A 72 1.38 -5.53 -7.87
CA GLU A 72 1.29 -4.90 -6.56
C GLU A 72 1.31 -3.38 -6.78
N VAL A 73 0.47 -2.63 -6.06
CA VAL A 73 0.39 -1.17 -6.20
C VAL A 73 0.60 -0.56 -4.85
N LEU A 74 1.64 0.25 -4.73
CA LEU A 74 2.01 0.93 -3.50
C LEU A 74 1.82 2.43 -3.68
N GLU A 75 1.18 3.05 -2.70
CA GLU A 75 1.03 4.50 -2.60
C GLU A 75 2.06 5.04 -1.61
N VAL A 76 2.69 6.16 -1.96
CA VAL A 76 3.68 6.86 -1.14
C VAL A 76 3.41 8.35 -1.21
N MET A 77 3.40 9.02 -0.08
CA MET A 77 3.26 10.47 0.01
C MET A 77 4.62 11.15 -0.11
N GLY A 78 4.62 12.30 -0.77
CA GLY A 78 5.77 13.20 -0.85
C GLY A 78 5.33 14.65 -0.82
N PHE A 79 6.29 15.54 -0.62
CA PHE A 79 6.07 16.94 -0.35
C PHE A 79 7.13 17.76 -1.09
N VAL A 80 6.73 18.88 -1.67
CA VAL A 80 7.67 19.88 -2.20
C VAL A 80 7.21 21.23 -1.69
N TYR A 81 7.96 21.80 -0.74
CA TYR A 81 7.58 23.02 -0.01
C TYR A 81 6.19 22.91 0.65
N LYS A 82 5.14 23.48 0.03
CA LYS A 82 3.74 23.43 0.50
C LYS A 82 2.85 22.50 -0.34
N GLY A 83 3.40 21.93 -1.41
CA GLY A 83 2.68 20.99 -2.27
C GLY A 83 2.73 19.59 -1.67
N GLU A 84 1.58 18.95 -1.59
CA GLU A 84 1.46 17.53 -1.24
C GLU A 84 1.28 16.70 -2.51
N TYR A 85 2.01 15.59 -2.60
CA TYR A 85 2.02 14.71 -3.75
C TYR A 85 1.70 13.28 -3.32
N ARG A 86 0.77 12.66 -4.03
CA ARG A 86 0.44 11.24 -3.87
C ARG A 86 1.03 10.49 -5.06
N MET A 87 1.98 9.60 -4.80
CA MET A 87 2.62 8.79 -5.82
C MET A 87 2.10 7.36 -5.75
N ARG A 88 1.81 6.74 -6.90
CA ARG A 88 1.49 5.31 -6.98
C ARG A 88 2.51 4.59 -7.86
N LEU A 89 3.06 3.51 -7.34
CA LEU A 89 4.09 2.71 -7.97
C LEU A 89 3.55 1.29 -8.16
N SER A 90 3.58 0.80 -9.40
CA SER A 90 3.10 -0.53 -9.74
C SER A 90 4.29 -1.47 -9.94
N TYR A 91 4.30 -2.60 -9.24
CA TYR A 91 5.36 -3.59 -9.27
C TYR A 91 4.87 -4.94 -9.75
N TYR A 92 5.65 -5.59 -10.61
CA TYR A 92 5.56 -7.03 -10.80
C TYR A 92 6.53 -7.70 -9.83
N THR A 93 6.02 -8.62 -9.01
CA THR A 93 6.82 -9.36 -8.03
C THR A 93 7.14 -10.76 -8.53
N GLN A 94 8.43 -11.11 -8.57
CA GLN A 94 8.88 -12.43 -8.98
C GLN A 94 10.11 -12.82 -8.15
N GLY A 95 10.05 -13.93 -7.43
CA GLY A 95 11.19 -14.45 -6.66
C GLY A 95 11.75 -13.47 -5.61
N GLY A 96 10.89 -12.65 -5.00
CA GLY A 96 11.31 -11.61 -4.04
C GLY A 96 11.87 -10.34 -4.67
N GLN A 97 11.95 -10.25 -6.00
CA GLN A 97 12.36 -9.04 -6.71
C GLN A 97 11.15 -8.18 -7.07
N CYS A 98 11.35 -6.86 -7.03
CA CYS A 98 10.34 -5.84 -7.33
C CYS A 98 10.67 -5.12 -8.64
N LEU A 99 10.04 -5.56 -9.74
CA LEU A 99 10.18 -4.91 -11.04
C LEU A 99 9.17 -3.77 -11.18
N LEU A 100 9.67 -2.54 -11.31
CA LEU A 100 8.82 -1.36 -11.50
C LEU A 100 8.19 -1.36 -12.90
N MET A 101 6.85 -1.36 -12.95
CA MET A 101 6.07 -1.43 -14.19
C MET A 101 5.34 -0.13 -14.53
N GLY A 102 5.14 0.76 -13.56
CA GLY A 102 4.44 2.02 -13.77
C GLY A 102 4.52 2.95 -12.58
N GLN A 103 4.38 4.24 -12.87
CA GLN A 103 4.44 5.33 -11.89
C GLN A 103 3.36 6.36 -12.20
N GLU A 104 2.68 6.85 -11.16
CA GLU A 104 1.76 7.99 -11.19
C GLU A 104 2.22 8.95 -10.10
N ILE A 105 2.18 10.26 -10.38
CA ILE A 105 2.32 11.32 -9.39
C ILE A 105 1.15 12.27 -9.54
N LEU A 106 0.50 12.61 -8.43
CA LEU A 106 -0.62 13.54 -8.39
C LEU A 106 -0.39 14.60 -7.33
N HIS A 107 -0.39 15.88 -7.72
CA HIS A 107 -0.42 17.01 -6.81
C HIS A 107 -1.82 17.17 -6.19
N LEU A 108 -1.92 17.26 -4.87
CA LEU A 108 -3.17 17.39 -4.13
C LEU A 108 -3.55 18.88 -3.92
N ALA A 109 -3.95 19.56 -4.99
CA ALA A 109 -4.37 20.96 -4.93
C ALA A 109 -5.84 21.12 -4.54
N GLN A 110 -6.16 22.19 -3.82
CA GLN A 110 -7.52 22.70 -3.64
C GLN A 110 -7.71 23.89 -4.59
N LEU A 111 -8.75 23.83 -5.45
CA LEU A 111 -9.03 24.80 -6.51
C LEU A 111 -10.41 25.42 -6.31
#